data_AF-A0A7Y0DF63-F1
#
_entry.id   AF-A0A7Y0DF63-F1
#
_cell.length_a   1.000
_cell.length_b   1.000
_cell.length_c   1.000
_cell.angle_alpha   90.00
_cell.angle_beta   90.00
_cell.angle_gamma   90.00
#
_symmetry.space_group_name_H-M   'P 1'
#
loop_
_entity.id
_entity.type
_entity.pdbx_description
1 polymer ?
#
loop_
_entity_poly.entity_id
_entity_poly.type
_entity_poly.pdbx_seq_one_letter_code
_entity_poly.pdbx_strand_id
1 'polypeptide(L)'
;MSIVTSFRPRTRRNVELLLLLLAVAIVMVAYLNVGLAIDGAFPPDLVKYGSGLLALSVGFHLVLRWRASYADPLLLPIATLLNGLGLVMIHRLDLAHGRTGSNLLAPKQLMWSTLAVIIAAGVLIVLRDHRHLRRFTFTAMALGLGMLLLPLMPGLGRNINGSRIWIGIGPLSFQPGEVAKILLAIFFAGYLVQTRDVLSLVGRRFAGISLPRGQDLGPILIAWLASVGVLVFERDLGSSLMFFGLFVAMLYVATERRSWIAIGMVLFCAGAYVAYLLFGHVQTRVLLWLDPFSAKALAASDQLVKGLMGMAKGGLLGSGLG
;
A
#
# COMPACT_ATOMS: atom_id res chain seq x y z
N MET A 1 50.08 8.68 -14.79
CA MET A 1 49.03 7.81 -15.36
C MET A 1 48.02 7.51 -14.26
N SER A 2 46.78 7.99 -14.35
CA SER A 2 45.72 7.59 -13.42
C SER A 2 45.15 6.24 -13.89
N ILE A 3 45.20 5.22 -13.02
CA ILE A 3 44.59 3.92 -13.30
C ILE A 3 43.08 4.09 -13.06
N VAL A 4 42.30 4.18 -14.14
CA VAL A 4 40.84 4.14 -14.05
C VAL A 4 40.42 2.68 -13.84
N THR A 5 40.26 2.27 -12.58
CA THR A 5 39.64 0.98 -12.25
C THR A 5 38.15 1.05 -12.56
N SER A 6 37.68 0.31 -13.56
CA SER A 6 36.26 0.21 -13.86
C SER A 6 35.55 -0.65 -12.81
N PHE A 7 34.76 -0.02 -11.93
CA PHE A 7 33.89 -0.74 -11.00
C PHE A 7 32.67 -1.28 -11.77
N ARG A 8 32.62 -2.59 -12.00
CA ARG A 8 31.40 -3.26 -12.49
C ARG A 8 30.54 -3.66 -11.30
N PRO A 9 29.36 -3.06 -11.09
CA PRO A 9 28.47 -3.48 -10.01
C PRO A 9 28.11 -4.95 -10.18
N ARG A 10 28.25 -5.75 -9.12
CA ARG A 10 27.88 -7.18 -9.16
C ARG A 10 26.37 -7.31 -9.10
N THR A 11 25.79 -8.09 -10.01
CA THR A 11 24.37 -8.44 -9.95
C THR A 11 24.16 -9.42 -8.81
N ARG A 12 23.32 -9.07 -7.83
CA ARG A 12 23.02 -9.90 -6.64
C ARG A 12 21.85 -10.87 -6.87
N ARG A 13 21.58 -11.25 -8.13
CA ARG A 13 20.40 -12.05 -8.50
C ARG A 13 20.42 -13.47 -7.91
N ASN A 14 21.60 -14.08 -7.75
CA ASN A 14 21.69 -15.39 -7.09
C ASN A 14 21.37 -15.32 -5.58
N VAL A 15 21.72 -14.19 -4.93
CA VAL A 15 21.34 -13.93 -3.53
C VAL A 15 19.82 -13.75 -3.43
N GLU A 16 19.23 -13.00 -4.36
CA GLU A 16 17.76 -12.89 -4.46
C GLU A 16 17.11 -14.27 -4.59
N LEU A 17 17.59 -15.13 -5.49
CA LEU A 17 17.04 -16.48 -5.69
C LEU A 17 17.13 -17.32 -4.41
N LEU A 18 18.28 -17.31 -3.71
CA LEU A 18 18.45 -18.04 -2.45
C LEU A 18 17.46 -17.53 -1.38
N LEU A 19 17.35 -16.22 -1.20
CA LEU A 19 16.42 -15.62 -0.25
C LEU A 19 14.96 -15.86 -0.64
N LEU A 20 14.67 -15.93 -1.93
CA LEU A 20 13.34 -16.24 -2.45
C LEU A 20 12.94 -17.69 -2.14
N LEU A 21 13.84 -18.64 -2.33
CA LEU A 21 13.63 -20.03 -1.96
C LEU A 21 13.42 -20.18 -0.44
N LEU A 22 14.21 -19.44 0.36
CA LEU A 22 14.02 -19.39 1.81
C LEU A 22 12.65 -18.81 2.18
N ALA A 23 12.22 -17.72 1.55
CA ALA A 23 10.91 -17.12 1.78
C ALA A 23 9.77 -18.11 1.48
N VAL A 24 9.84 -18.80 0.34
CA VAL A 24 8.86 -19.84 -0.03
C VAL A 24 8.88 -20.99 0.97
N ALA A 25 10.06 -21.44 1.41
CA ALA A 25 10.18 -22.50 2.41
C ALA A 25 9.53 -22.11 3.74
N ILE A 26 9.73 -20.88 4.22
CA ILE A 26 9.08 -20.37 5.44
C ILE A 26 7.55 -20.38 5.28
N VAL A 27 7.03 -19.92 4.14
CA VAL A 27 5.58 -19.91 3.87
C VAL A 27 5.01 -21.34 3.83
N MET A 28 5.76 -22.29 3.27
CA MET A 28 5.37 -23.70 3.22
C MET A 28 5.32 -24.33 4.61
N VAL A 29 6.31 -24.06 5.46
CA VAL A 29 6.30 -24.49 6.86
C VAL A 29 5.13 -23.85 7.61
N ALA A 30 4.84 -22.57 7.36
CA ALA A 30 3.70 -21.88 7.96
C ALA A 30 2.36 -22.50 7.54
N TYR A 31 2.18 -22.82 6.25
CA TYR A 31 0.98 -23.48 5.73
C TYR A 31 0.82 -24.90 6.31
N LEU A 32 1.92 -25.66 6.37
CA LEU A 32 1.95 -26.98 7.00
C LEU A 32 1.55 -26.91 8.49
N ASN A 33 2.09 -25.94 9.22
CA ASN A 33 1.77 -25.75 10.64
C ASN A 33 0.28 -25.50 10.87
N VAL A 34 -0.39 -24.73 9.99
CA VAL A 34 -1.83 -24.52 10.07
C VAL A 34 -2.61 -25.83 9.93
N GLY A 35 -2.27 -26.66 8.94
CA GLY A 35 -2.95 -27.95 8.75
C GLY A 35 -2.73 -28.93 9.89
N LEU A 36 -1.48 -29.04 10.37
CA LEU A 36 -1.17 -29.92 11.49
C LEU A 36 -1.87 -29.48 12.79
N ALA A 37 -1.99 -28.16 13.01
CA ALA A 37 -2.61 -27.64 14.22
C ALA A 37 -4.14 -27.74 14.21
N ILE A 38 -4.78 -27.61 13.04
CA ILE A 38 -6.25 -27.62 12.93
C ILE A 38 -6.77 -29.05 12.68
N ASP A 39 -6.20 -29.76 11.71
CA ASP A 39 -6.73 -31.05 11.22
C ASP A 39 -5.89 -32.25 11.71
N GLY A 40 -4.74 -32.01 12.36
CA GLY A 40 -3.82 -33.09 12.78
C GLY A 40 -3.14 -33.82 11.61
N ALA A 41 -3.26 -33.29 10.39
CA ALA A 41 -2.82 -33.94 9.17
C ALA A 41 -2.10 -32.97 8.22
N PHE A 42 -1.37 -33.54 7.25
CA PHE A 42 -0.74 -32.76 6.20
C PHE A 42 -1.81 -32.17 5.27
N PRO A 43 -1.81 -30.85 4.99
CA PRO A 43 -2.73 -30.28 4.02
C PRO A 43 -2.57 -30.94 2.65
N PRO A 44 -3.65 -31.47 2.03
CA PRO A 44 -3.56 -32.11 0.71
C PRO A 44 -3.14 -31.12 -0.38
N ASP A 45 -3.48 -29.84 -0.22
CA ASP A 45 -3.12 -28.78 -1.16
C ASP A 45 -1.73 -28.15 -0.93
N LEU A 46 -0.95 -28.62 0.06
CA LEU A 46 0.38 -28.07 0.39
C LEU A 46 1.27 -27.96 -0.84
N VAL A 47 1.39 -29.05 -1.61
CA VAL A 47 2.23 -29.09 -2.81
C VAL A 47 1.72 -28.10 -3.86
N LYS A 48 0.41 -28.03 -4.07
CA LYS A 48 -0.21 -27.15 -5.08
C LYS A 48 0.02 -25.67 -4.76
N TYR A 49 -0.22 -25.25 -3.52
CA TYR A 49 0.02 -23.86 -3.10
C TYR A 49 1.51 -23.52 -3.10
N GLY A 50 2.35 -24.45 -2.63
CA GLY A 50 3.81 -24.29 -2.66
C GLY A 50 4.39 -24.15 -4.04
N SER A 51 4.03 -25.05 -4.95
CA SER A 51 4.47 -24.99 -6.34
C SER A 51 3.95 -23.75 -7.05
N GLY A 52 2.71 -23.33 -6.76
CA GLY A 52 2.12 -22.12 -7.32
C GLY A 52 2.87 -20.86 -6.90
N LEU A 53 3.13 -20.69 -5.60
CA LEU A 53 3.90 -19.56 -5.08
C LEU A 53 5.33 -19.57 -5.61
N LEU A 54 5.99 -20.73 -5.61
CA LEU A 54 7.34 -20.88 -6.15
C LEU A 54 7.40 -20.48 -7.63
N ALA A 55 6.47 -20.98 -8.45
CA ALA A 55 6.42 -20.69 -9.88
C ALA A 55 6.20 -19.19 -10.13
N LEU A 56 5.28 -18.55 -9.39
CA LEU A 56 5.04 -17.11 -9.49
C LEU A 56 6.30 -16.31 -9.13
N SER A 57 6.90 -16.61 -7.99
CA SER A 57 8.08 -15.92 -7.48
C SER A 57 9.30 -16.11 -8.38
N VAL A 58 9.57 -17.34 -8.83
CA VAL A 58 10.67 -17.63 -9.76
C VAL A 58 10.40 -16.99 -11.13
N GLY A 59 9.16 -17.04 -11.62
CA GLY A 59 8.78 -16.36 -12.86
C GLY A 59 9.09 -14.87 -12.82
N PHE A 60 8.71 -14.17 -11.74
CA PHE A 60 9.02 -12.76 -11.58
C PHE A 60 10.53 -12.50 -11.37
N HIS A 61 11.23 -13.37 -10.66
CA HIS A 61 12.68 -13.33 -10.54
C HIS A 61 13.37 -13.39 -11.91
N LEU A 62 12.90 -14.24 -12.84
CA LEU A 62 13.43 -14.31 -14.20
C LEU A 62 13.19 -13.01 -14.97
N VAL A 63 12.02 -12.38 -14.81
CA VAL A 63 11.73 -11.06 -15.40
C VAL A 63 12.68 -10.00 -14.84
N LEU A 64 12.93 -9.97 -13.53
CA LEU A 64 13.91 -9.06 -12.92
C LEU A 64 15.32 -9.34 -13.44
N ARG A 65 15.72 -10.60 -13.56
CA ARG A 65 17.04 -10.97 -14.08
C ARG A 65 17.24 -10.50 -15.52
N TRP A 66 16.19 -10.52 -16.34
CA TRP A 66 16.21 -10.04 -17.72
C TRP A 66 16.13 -8.52 -17.84
N ARG A 67 15.22 -7.87 -17.11
CA ARG A 67 14.85 -6.44 -17.31
C ARG A 67 15.49 -5.49 -16.32
N ALA A 68 15.82 -5.96 -15.12
CA ALA A 68 16.27 -5.16 -13.99
C ALA A 68 17.38 -5.88 -13.20
N SER A 69 18.45 -6.29 -13.89
CA SER A 69 19.53 -7.12 -13.32
C SER A 69 20.26 -6.49 -12.12
N TYR A 70 20.18 -5.15 -12.00
CA TYR A 70 20.73 -4.35 -10.91
C TYR A 70 19.71 -3.91 -9.86
N ALA A 71 18.48 -4.46 -9.88
CA ALA A 71 17.50 -4.21 -8.84
C ALA A 71 18.05 -4.62 -7.46
N ASP A 72 17.39 -4.15 -6.39
CA ASP A 72 17.67 -4.62 -5.03
C ASP A 72 17.27 -6.11 -4.91
N PRO A 73 18.15 -7.01 -4.44
CA PRO A 73 17.86 -8.43 -4.30
C PRO A 73 16.91 -8.78 -3.13
N LEU A 74 16.57 -7.83 -2.25
CA LEU A 74 15.79 -8.07 -1.04
C LEU A 74 14.28 -7.87 -1.25
N LEU A 75 13.89 -6.97 -2.17
CA LEU A 75 12.50 -6.55 -2.31
C LEU A 75 11.56 -7.70 -2.71
N LEU A 76 11.94 -8.52 -3.69
CA LEU A 76 11.11 -9.64 -4.15
C LEU A 76 10.97 -10.74 -3.07
N PRO A 77 12.05 -11.21 -2.40
CA PRO A 77 11.93 -12.15 -1.30
C PRO A 77 11.05 -11.65 -0.15
N ILE A 78 11.21 -10.38 0.25
CA ILE A 78 10.39 -9.78 1.32
C ILE A 78 8.92 -9.73 0.90
N ALA A 79 8.63 -9.26 -0.32
CA ALA A 79 7.26 -9.20 -0.84
C ALA A 79 6.63 -10.60 -0.95
N THR A 80 7.40 -11.60 -1.39
CA THR A 80 6.96 -13.00 -1.48
C THR A 80 6.66 -13.55 -0.09
N LEU A 81 7.54 -13.31 0.89
CA LEU A 81 7.34 -13.77 2.26
C LEU A 81 6.08 -13.17 2.88
N LEU A 82 5.92 -11.84 2.79
CA LEU A 82 4.77 -11.15 3.36
C LEU A 82 3.46 -11.54 2.67
N ASN A 83 3.46 -11.64 1.33
CA ASN A 83 2.29 -12.09 0.58
C ASN A 83 1.92 -13.55 0.91
N GLY A 84 2.92 -14.43 0.95
CA GLY A 84 2.74 -15.84 1.29
C GLY A 84 2.24 -16.05 2.71
N LEU A 85 2.79 -15.35 3.71
CA LEU A 85 2.27 -15.37 5.08
C LEU A 85 0.83 -14.82 5.13
N GLY A 86 0.53 -13.75 4.37
CA GLY A 86 -0.83 -13.24 4.23
C GLY A 86 -1.81 -14.29 3.68
N LEU A 87 -1.41 -15.06 2.67
CA LEU A 87 -2.20 -16.16 2.13
C LEU A 87 -2.44 -17.26 3.16
N VAL A 88 -1.42 -17.65 3.93
CA VAL A 88 -1.54 -18.62 5.03
C VAL A 88 -2.53 -18.13 6.08
N MET A 89 -2.45 -16.86 6.48
CA MET A 89 -3.37 -16.27 7.45
C MET A 89 -4.82 -16.23 6.94
N ILE A 90 -5.03 -15.90 5.66
CA ILE A 90 -6.37 -15.92 5.06
C ILE A 90 -6.91 -17.36 5.01
N HIS A 91 -6.07 -18.34 4.67
CA HIS A 91 -6.47 -19.75 4.67
C HIS A 91 -6.88 -20.22 6.08
N ARG A 92 -6.08 -19.92 7.09
CA ARG A 92 -6.42 -20.18 8.49
C ARG A 92 -7.75 -19.53 8.89
N LEU A 93 -7.99 -18.29 8.47
CA LEU A 93 -9.26 -17.60 8.72
C LEU A 93 -10.43 -18.21 7.96
N ASP A 94 -10.23 -18.73 6.74
CA ASP A 94 -11.27 -19.45 6.01
C ASP A 94 -11.70 -20.71 6.75
N LEU A 95 -10.74 -21.47 7.28
CA LEU A 95 -11.01 -22.65 8.12
C LEU A 95 -11.73 -22.26 9.42
N ALA A 96 -11.24 -21.25 10.13
CA ALA A 96 -11.84 -20.79 11.39
C ALA A 96 -13.28 -20.28 11.23
N HIS A 97 -13.63 -19.74 10.06
CA HIS A 97 -15.00 -19.30 9.75
C HIS A 97 -15.82 -20.36 8.99
N GLY A 98 -15.31 -21.59 8.81
CA GLY A 98 -16.02 -22.67 8.11
C GLY A 98 -16.36 -22.35 6.66
N ARG A 99 -15.55 -21.52 5.97
CA ARG A 99 -15.81 -21.16 4.57
C ARG A 99 -15.50 -22.35 3.67
N THR A 100 -16.39 -22.63 2.72
CA THR A 100 -16.26 -23.74 1.77
C THR A 100 -16.53 -23.30 0.34
N GLY A 101 -16.04 -24.08 -0.63
CA GLY A 101 -16.30 -23.88 -2.06
C GLY A 101 -15.93 -22.47 -2.55
N SER A 102 -16.88 -21.80 -3.22
CA SER A 102 -16.70 -20.47 -3.81
C SER A 102 -16.58 -19.34 -2.78
N ASN A 103 -16.85 -19.60 -1.50
CA ASN A 103 -16.73 -18.62 -0.42
C ASN A 103 -15.30 -18.52 0.14
N LEU A 104 -14.40 -19.43 -0.24
CA LEU A 104 -12.99 -19.37 0.12
C LEU A 104 -12.35 -18.07 -0.39
N LEU A 105 -11.61 -17.39 0.49
CA LEU A 105 -10.92 -16.14 0.22
C LEU A 105 -9.46 -16.38 -0.16
N ALA A 106 -8.79 -17.41 0.40
CA ALA A 106 -7.39 -17.69 0.11
C ALA A 106 -7.13 -17.99 -1.38
N PRO A 107 -7.95 -18.81 -2.09
CA PRO A 107 -7.78 -19.04 -3.53
C PRO A 107 -8.01 -17.77 -4.35
N LYS A 108 -8.99 -16.94 -3.98
CA LYS A 108 -9.23 -15.63 -4.61
C LYS A 108 -8.03 -14.72 -4.43
N GLN A 109 -7.44 -14.69 -3.24
CA GLN A 109 -6.25 -13.89 -2.95
C GLN A 109 -5.03 -14.36 -3.74
N LEU A 110 -4.87 -15.68 -3.95
CA LEU A 110 -3.81 -16.22 -4.81
C LEU A 110 -3.99 -15.78 -6.27
N MET A 111 -5.22 -15.78 -6.77
CA MET A 111 -5.55 -15.27 -8.11
C MET A 111 -5.20 -13.77 -8.23
N TRP A 112 -5.56 -12.94 -7.23
CA TRP A 112 -5.19 -11.53 -7.21
C TRP A 112 -3.69 -11.31 -7.11
N SER A 113 -2.97 -12.13 -6.34
CA SER A 113 -1.51 -12.08 -6.23
C SER A 113 -0.85 -12.44 -7.56
N THR A 114 -1.39 -13.45 -8.27
CA THR A 114 -0.97 -13.81 -9.62
C THR A 114 -1.15 -12.66 -10.60
N LEU A 115 -2.34 -12.04 -10.61
CA LEU A 115 -2.63 -10.88 -11.45
C LEU A 115 -1.71 -9.70 -11.13
N ALA A 116 -1.43 -9.43 -9.85
CA ALA A 116 -0.52 -8.38 -9.42
C ALA A 116 0.92 -8.62 -9.92
N VAL A 117 1.41 -9.87 -9.85
CA VAL A 117 2.73 -10.25 -10.37
C VAL A 117 2.80 -10.08 -11.90
N ILE A 118 1.74 -10.46 -12.63
CA ILE A 118 1.65 -10.28 -14.08
C ILE A 118 1.69 -8.78 -14.44
N ILE A 119 0.90 -7.95 -13.75
CA ILE A 119 0.87 -6.50 -13.96
C ILE A 119 2.25 -5.91 -13.65
N ALA A 120 2.87 -6.28 -12.53
CA ALA A 120 4.20 -5.81 -12.17
C ALA A 120 5.26 -6.19 -13.21
N ALA A 121 5.19 -7.42 -13.75
CA ALA A 121 6.09 -7.87 -14.83
C ALA A 121 5.86 -7.04 -16.09
N GLY A 122 4.60 -6.82 -16.47
CA GLY A 122 4.23 -5.95 -17.60
C GLY A 122 4.79 -4.54 -17.46
N VAL A 123 4.67 -3.94 -16.26
CA VAL A 123 5.23 -2.60 -15.98
C VAL A 123 6.74 -2.58 -16.19
N LEU A 124 7.50 -3.57 -15.69
CA LEU A 124 8.96 -3.64 -15.88
C LEU A 124 9.38 -3.85 -17.35
N ILE A 125 8.53 -4.52 -18.14
CA ILE A 125 8.79 -4.76 -19.56
C ILE A 125 8.54 -3.47 -20.36
N VAL A 126 7.41 -2.80 -20.10
CA VAL A 126 6.95 -1.61 -20.85
C VAL A 126 7.68 -0.35 -20.39
N LEU A 127 7.79 -0.10 -19.09
CA LEU A 127 8.40 1.10 -18.53
C LEU A 127 9.89 0.87 -18.24
N ARG A 128 10.70 0.98 -19.30
CA ARG A 128 12.17 0.79 -19.18
C ARG A 128 12.86 1.90 -18.40
N ASP A 129 12.42 3.13 -18.59
CA ASP A 129 12.95 4.31 -17.92
C ASP A 129 11.80 5.09 -17.29
N HIS A 130 11.82 5.15 -15.95
CA HIS A 130 10.82 5.88 -15.16
C HIS A 130 10.82 7.38 -15.47
N ARG A 131 11.92 7.94 -16.00
CA ARG A 131 11.99 9.36 -16.39
C ARG A 131 11.03 9.71 -17.51
N HIS A 132 10.61 8.74 -18.33
CA HIS A 132 9.56 8.95 -19.32
C HIS A 132 8.23 9.34 -18.69
N LEU A 133 7.97 9.02 -17.42
CA LEU A 133 6.75 9.44 -16.73
C LEU A 133 6.69 10.97 -16.54
N ARG A 134 7.85 11.65 -16.53
CA ARG A 134 7.92 13.12 -16.38
C ARG A 134 7.21 13.88 -17.50
N ARG A 135 7.11 13.31 -18.71
CA ARG A 135 6.37 13.96 -19.81
C ARG A 135 4.85 13.92 -19.60
N PHE A 136 4.37 13.10 -18.68
CA PHE A 136 2.96 12.90 -18.37
C PHE A 136 2.58 13.49 -17.01
N THR A 137 3.38 14.40 -16.43
CA THR A 137 3.12 14.97 -15.10
C THR A 137 1.67 15.46 -14.94
N PHE A 138 1.21 16.37 -15.79
CA PHE A 138 -0.15 16.91 -15.70
C PHE A 138 -1.22 15.92 -16.20
N THR A 139 -0.88 15.03 -17.13
CA THR A 139 -1.77 13.94 -17.54
C THR A 139 -2.03 12.98 -16.38
N ALA A 140 -1.01 12.65 -15.60
CA ALA A 140 -1.11 11.80 -14.41
C ALA A 140 -1.93 12.51 -13.32
N MET A 141 -1.79 13.83 -13.15
CA MET A 141 -2.66 14.62 -12.27
C MET A 141 -4.13 14.51 -12.69
N ALA A 142 -4.43 14.79 -13.96
CA ALA A 142 -5.79 14.78 -14.48
C ALA A 142 -6.42 13.38 -14.39
N LEU A 143 -5.68 12.33 -14.77
CA LEU A 143 -6.13 10.95 -14.64
C LEU A 143 -6.28 10.53 -13.18
N GLY A 144 -5.37 10.96 -12.29
CA GLY A 144 -5.44 10.67 -10.86
C GLY A 144 -6.67 11.28 -10.20
N LEU A 145 -6.93 12.57 -10.46
CA LEU A 145 -8.15 13.23 -10.01
C LEU A 145 -9.40 12.62 -10.66
N GLY A 146 -9.33 12.27 -11.94
CA GLY A 146 -10.40 11.56 -12.63
C GLY A 146 -10.73 10.22 -11.97
N MET A 147 -9.71 9.43 -11.60
CA MET A 147 -9.88 8.17 -10.87
C MET A 147 -10.54 8.40 -9.51
N LEU A 148 -10.17 9.45 -8.75
CA LEU A 148 -10.83 9.79 -7.49
C LEU A 148 -12.30 10.21 -7.68
N LEU A 149 -12.66 10.78 -8.82
CA LEU A 149 -14.05 11.19 -9.08
C LEU A 149 -14.94 10.02 -9.53
N LEU A 150 -14.36 8.93 -10.06
CA LEU A 150 -15.13 7.80 -10.60
C LEU A 150 -16.13 7.20 -9.60
N PRO A 151 -15.78 6.93 -8.33
CA PRO A 151 -16.75 6.40 -7.37
C PRO A 151 -17.90 7.36 -7.08
N LEU A 152 -17.70 8.67 -7.20
CA LEU A 152 -18.77 9.65 -6.99
C LEU A 152 -19.76 9.72 -8.16
N MET A 153 -19.40 9.23 -9.34
CA MET A 153 -20.26 9.26 -10.52
C MET A 153 -21.55 8.44 -10.30
N PRO A 154 -22.71 9.00 -10.68
CA PRO A 154 -23.98 8.30 -10.54
C PRO A 154 -23.99 7.03 -11.40
N GLY A 155 -24.45 5.92 -10.82
CA GLY A 155 -24.55 4.62 -11.49
C GLY A 155 -23.29 3.74 -11.44
N LEU A 156 -22.10 4.30 -11.13
CA LEU A 156 -20.85 3.53 -11.06
C LEU A 156 -20.44 3.18 -9.63
N GLY A 157 -20.55 4.15 -8.72
CA GLY A 157 -20.14 4.01 -7.33
C GLY A 157 -21.03 3.08 -6.52
N ARG A 158 -20.42 2.25 -5.68
CA ARG A 158 -21.11 1.45 -4.66
C ARG A 158 -20.91 2.08 -3.29
N ASN A 159 -22.01 2.23 -2.55
CA ASN A 159 -21.96 2.63 -1.15
C ASN A 159 -21.75 1.37 -0.29
N ILE A 160 -20.58 1.26 0.34
CA ILE A 160 -20.22 0.16 1.22
C ILE A 160 -19.86 0.77 2.58
N ASN A 161 -20.57 0.36 3.63
CA ASN A 161 -20.37 0.85 5.00
C ASN A 161 -20.40 2.39 5.13
N GLY A 162 -21.22 3.06 4.31
CA GLY A 162 -21.39 4.52 4.34
C GLY A 162 -20.35 5.30 3.55
N SER A 163 -19.40 4.62 2.88
CA SER A 163 -18.38 5.22 2.02
C SER A 163 -18.59 4.82 0.56
N ARG A 164 -18.31 5.73 -0.37
CA ARG A 164 -18.46 5.53 -1.80
C ARG A 164 -17.10 5.64 -2.50
N ILE A 165 -16.25 4.65 -2.27
CA ILE A 165 -14.87 4.55 -2.83
C ILE A 165 -14.70 3.41 -3.86
N TRP A 166 -15.68 2.52 -3.95
CA TRP A 166 -15.62 1.33 -4.79
C TRP A 166 -16.46 1.51 -6.04
N ILE A 167 -15.94 1.05 -7.18
CA ILE A 167 -16.73 0.82 -8.39
C ILE A 167 -16.97 -0.67 -8.58
N GLY A 168 -18.18 -1.02 -9.03
CA GLY A 168 -18.55 -2.39 -9.34
C GLY A 168 -18.40 -2.70 -10.82
N ILE A 169 -17.62 -3.72 -11.17
CA ILE A 169 -17.48 -4.24 -12.53
C ILE A 169 -17.96 -5.70 -12.52
N GLY A 170 -19.27 -5.90 -12.71
CA GLY A 170 -19.90 -7.22 -12.55
C GLY A 170 -19.67 -7.80 -11.14
N PRO A 171 -19.09 -9.02 -11.02
CA PRO A 171 -18.77 -9.64 -9.74
C PRO A 171 -17.50 -9.07 -9.08
N LEU A 172 -16.70 -8.29 -9.82
CA LEU A 172 -15.46 -7.71 -9.33
C LEU A 172 -15.72 -6.31 -8.77
N SER A 173 -14.91 -5.94 -7.78
CA SER A 173 -14.86 -4.59 -7.23
C SER A 173 -13.46 -4.03 -7.43
N PHE A 174 -13.39 -2.75 -7.79
CA PHE A 174 -12.14 -2.03 -7.96
C PHE A 174 -12.21 -0.73 -7.18
N GLN A 175 -11.09 -0.34 -6.58
CA GLN A 175 -10.95 0.91 -5.85
C GLN A 175 -10.07 1.87 -6.68
N PRO A 176 -10.66 2.81 -7.42
CA PRO A 176 -9.92 3.75 -8.25
C PRO A 176 -8.89 4.58 -7.48
N GLY A 177 -9.16 4.84 -6.19
CA GLY A 177 -8.26 5.57 -5.29
C GLY A 177 -6.86 4.94 -5.18
N GLU A 178 -6.72 3.62 -5.33
CA GLU A 178 -5.42 2.94 -5.32
C GLU A 178 -4.56 3.35 -6.52
N VAL A 179 -5.16 3.41 -7.72
CA VAL A 179 -4.47 3.87 -8.93
C VAL A 179 -4.24 5.38 -8.89
N ALA A 180 -5.18 6.14 -8.34
CA ALA A 180 -5.02 7.57 -8.14
C ALA A 180 -3.80 7.91 -7.27
N LYS A 181 -3.49 7.13 -6.22
CA LYS A 181 -2.28 7.31 -5.40
C LYS A 181 -1.01 7.24 -6.24
N ILE A 182 -0.92 6.26 -7.14
CA ILE A 182 0.26 6.09 -8.02
C ILE A 182 0.35 7.25 -9.01
N LEU A 183 -0.76 7.63 -9.65
CA LEU A 183 -0.81 8.71 -10.63
C LEU A 183 -0.47 10.07 -10.01
N LEU A 184 -1.00 10.35 -8.82
CA LEU A 184 -0.70 11.58 -8.09
C LEU A 184 0.72 11.60 -7.54
N ALA A 185 1.29 10.44 -7.13
CA ALA A 185 2.71 10.34 -6.81
C ALA A 185 3.59 10.71 -8.02
N ILE A 186 3.24 10.23 -9.22
CA ILE A 186 3.93 10.58 -10.47
C ILE A 186 3.82 12.08 -10.75
N PHE A 187 2.64 12.67 -10.57
CA PHE A 187 2.45 14.11 -10.70
C PHE A 187 3.32 14.88 -9.71
N PHE A 188 3.25 14.57 -8.41
CA PHE A 188 4.03 15.26 -7.39
C PHE A 188 5.51 15.14 -7.66
N ALA A 189 6.01 13.94 -7.99
CA ALA A 189 7.41 13.72 -8.33
C ALA A 189 7.82 14.54 -9.57
N GLY A 190 7.05 14.45 -10.65
CA GLY A 190 7.32 15.11 -11.91
C GLY A 190 7.32 16.63 -11.80
N TYR A 191 6.37 17.19 -11.04
CA TYR A 191 6.25 18.64 -10.82
C TYR A 191 7.35 19.14 -9.87
N LEU A 192 7.60 18.45 -8.76
CA LEU A 192 8.63 18.84 -7.78
C LEU A 192 10.02 18.83 -8.39
N VAL A 193 10.33 17.88 -9.29
CA VAL A 193 11.61 17.85 -10.00
C VAL A 193 11.75 19.04 -10.96
N GLN A 194 10.67 19.47 -11.63
CA GLN A 194 10.70 20.61 -12.55
C GLN A 194 10.79 21.95 -11.83
N THR A 195 10.27 22.03 -10.61
CA THR A 195 10.23 23.25 -9.80
C THR A 195 11.25 23.24 -8.66
N ARG A 196 12.13 22.23 -8.58
CA ARG A 196 13.07 22.03 -7.46
C ARG A 196 13.92 23.25 -7.20
N ASP A 197 14.51 23.81 -8.27
CA ASP A 197 15.41 24.96 -8.15
C ASP A 197 14.65 26.18 -7.60
N VAL A 198 13.42 26.39 -8.05
CA VAL A 198 12.57 27.51 -7.60
C VAL A 198 12.04 27.31 -6.17
N LEU A 199 11.70 26.07 -5.80
CA LEU A 199 11.27 25.72 -4.43
C LEU A 199 12.43 25.75 -3.42
N SER A 200 13.66 25.53 -3.89
CA SER A 200 14.87 25.63 -3.08
C SER A 200 15.29 27.10 -2.85
N LEU A 201 15.00 27.98 -3.81
CA LEU A 201 15.25 29.41 -3.71
C LEU A 201 14.34 30.05 -2.64
N VAL A 202 14.97 30.80 -1.75
CA VAL A 202 14.35 31.36 -0.54
C VAL A 202 13.27 32.38 -0.93
N GLY A 203 12.01 32.04 -0.66
CA GLY A 203 10.90 32.99 -0.63
C GLY A 203 10.85 33.80 0.68
N ARG A 204 9.73 34.51 0.91
CA ARG A 204 9.56 35.38 2.10
C ARG A 204 9.64 34.56 3.40
N ARG A 205 10.43 35.04 4.37
CA ARG A 205 10.42 34.49 5.73
C ARG A 205 9.17 34.97 6.43
N PHE A 206 8.32 34.05 6.88
CA PHE A 206 7.18 34.36 7.74
C PHE A 206 7.33 33.54 9.04
N ALA A 207 7.34 34.22 10.19
CA ALA A 207 7.52 33.60 11.50
C ALA A 207 8.74 32.65 11.63
N GLY A 208 9.89 33.03 11.06
CA GLY A 208 11.12 32.21 11.10
C GLY A 208 11.13 31.00 10.14
N ILE A 209 10.05 30.76 9.41
CA ILE A 209 9.93 29.70 8.41
C ILE A 209 10.06 30.32 7.01
N SER A 210 11.02 29.85 6.22
CA SER A 210 11.19 30.26 4.83
C SER A 210 10.17 29.54 3.95
N LEU A 211 9.09 30.23 3.59
CA LEU A 211 8.06 29.70 2.71
C LEU A 211 8.43 29.95 1.23
N PRO A 212 8.30 28.96 0.34
CA PRO A 212 8.46 29.17 -1.10
C PRO A 212 7.46 30.18 -1.65
N ARG A 213 7.71 30.71 -2.86
CA ARG A 213 6.75 31.60 -3.53
C ARG A 213 5.45 30.83 -3.81
N GLY A 214 4.30 31.41 -3.44
CA GLY A 214 2.99 30.75 -3.56
C GLY A 214 2.60 30.36 -4.99
N GLN A 215 3.16 31.03 -6.00
CA GLN A 215 2.95 30.70 -7.42
C GLN A 215 3.50 29.32 -7.79
N ASP A 216 4.62 28.90 -7.18
CA ASP A 216 5.28 27.63 -7.51
C ASP A 216 4.66 26.45 -6.75
N LEU A 217 4.11 26.70 -5.56
CA LEU A 217 3.35 25.71 -4.79
C LEU A 217 1.90 25.56 -5.26
N GLY A 218 1.38 26.51 -6.04
CA GLY A 218 -0.04 26.59 -6.43
C GLY A 218 -0.58 25.30 -7.04
N PRO A 219 -0.04 24.80 -8.16
CA PRO A 219 -0.54 23.57 -8.80
C PRO A 219 -0.49 22.33 -7.90
N ILE A 220 0.55 22.20 -7.08
CA ILE A 220 0.71 21.10 -6.13
C ILE A 220 -0.33 21.18 -5.01
N LEU A 221 -0.56 22.37 -4.45
CA LEU A 221 -1.57 22.61 -3.43
C LEU A 221 -2.99 22.42 -3.99
N ILE A 222 -3.26 22.86 -5.22
CA ILE A 222 -4.56 22.68 -5.87
C ILE A 222 -4.84 21.20 -6.07
N ALA A 223 -3.89 20.43 -6.63
CA ALA A 223 -4.07 19.00 -6.83
C ALA A 223 -4.27 18.26 -5.51
N TRP A 224 -3.52 18.64 -4.47
CA TRP A 224 -3.67 18.06 -3.13
C TRP A 224 -5.03 18.40 -2.51
N LEU A 225 -5.42 19.68 -2.49
CA LEU A 225 -6.72 20.12 -1.96
C LEU A 225 -7.89 19.49 -2.72
N ALA A 226 -7.80 19.40 -4.06
CA ALA A 226 -8.80 18.73 -4.87
C ALA A 226 -8.89 17.24 -4.51
N SER A 227 -7.76 16.54 -4.37
CA SER A 227 -7.73 15.12 -3.99
C SER A 227 -8.35 14.90 -2.62
N VAL A 228 -7.95 15.68 -1.61
CA VAL A 228 -8.49 15.59 -0.25
C VAL A 228 -9.98 15.95 -0.24
N GLY A 229 -10.38 16.99 -0.97
CA GLY A 229 -11.78 17.39 -1.09
C GLY A 229 -12.65 16.27 -1.63
N VAL A 230 -12.24 15.62 -2.72
CA VAL A 230 -12.95 14.47 -3.28
C VAL A 230 -13.08 13.32 -2.27
N LEU A 231 -11.99 12.96 -1.58
CA LEU A 231 -11.98 11.88 -0.58
C LEU A 231 -12.89 12.17 0.63
N VAL A 232 -13.03 13.46 1.01
CA VAL A 232 -13.98 13.87 2.04
C VAL A 232 -15.43 13.64 1.57
N PHE A 233 -15.74 13.90 0.30
CA PHE A 233 -17.06 13.57 -0.28
C PHE A 233 -17.31 12.07 -0.39
N GLU A 234 -16.27 11.27 -0.62
CA GLU A 234 -16.34 9.81 -0.58
C GLU A 234 -16.49 9.24 0.84
N ARG A 235 -16.36 10.10 1.87
CA ARG A 235 -16.33 9.76 3.30
C ARG A 235 -15.21 8.78 3.65
N ASP A 236 -14.07 8.87 2.97
CA ASP A 236 -12.89 8.03 3.21
C ASP A 236 -11.73 8.83 3.79
N LEU A 237 -11.75 8.89 5.12
CA LEU A 237 -10.71 9.57 5.89
C LEU A 237 -9.41 8.78 5.99
N GLY A 238 -9.45 7.47 5.77
CA GLY A 238 -8.25 6.63 5.75
C GLY A 238 -7.40 6.95 4.53
N SER A 239 -8.02 6.94 3.35
CA SER A 239 -7.33 7.32 2.12
C SER A 239 -6.90 8.77 2.12
N SER A 240 -7.73 9.71 2.61
CA SER A 240 -7.35 11.13 2.68
C SER A 240 -6.09 11.35 3.52
N LEU A 241 -5.94 10.60 4.62
CA LEU A 241 -4.73 10.58 5.43
C LEU A 241 -3.53 10.03 4.65
N MET A 242 -3.69 8.93 3.91
CA MET A 242 -2.61 8.37 3.10
C MET A 242 -2.14 9.36 2.01
N PHE A 243 -3.08 10.05 1.33
CA PHE A 243 -2.75 11.08 0.35
C PHE A 243 -2.07 12.30 0.98
N PHE A 244 -2.51 12.71 2.17
CA PHE A 244 -1.85 13.76 2.93
C PHE A 244 -0.41 13.37 3.31
N GLY A 245 -0.22 12.16 3.84
CA GLY A 245 1.10 11.64 4.18
C GLY A 245 2.02 11.55 2.96
N LEU A 246 1.50 11.06 1.82
CA LEU A 246 2.22 11.04 0.55
C LEU A 246 2.67 12.45 0.14
N PHE A 247 1.78 13.43 0.21
CA PHE A 247 2.08 14.81 -0.13
C PHE A 247 3.20 15.40 0.75
N VAL A 248 3.08 15.28 2.07
CA VAL A 248 4.09 15.79 3.02
C VAL A 248 5.43 15.08 2.82
N ALA A 249 5.41 13.76 2.60
CA ALA A 249 6.61 12.98 2.34
C ALA A 249 7.30 13.43 1.04
N MET A 250 6.54 13.65 -0.04
CA MET A 250 7.09 14.12 -1.31
C MET A 250 7.68 15.53 -1.19
N LEU A 251 7.02 16.45 -0.48
CA LEU A 251 7.57 17.79 -0.19
C LEU A 251 8.87 17.72 0.61
N TYR A 252 8.92 16.87 1.64
CA TYR A 252 10.13 16.67 2.43
C TYR A 252 11.27 16.10 1.57
N VAL A 253 11.01 15.07 0.76
CA VAL A 253 12.03 14.46 -0.10
C VAL A 253 12.54 15.44 -1.16
N ALA A 254 11.67 16.28 -1.74
CA ALA A 254 12.08 17.22 -2.76
C ALA A 254 12.86 18.43 -2.23
N THR A 255 12.56 18.88 -1.01
CA THR A 255 13.12 20.10 -0.42
C THR A 255 14.18 19.85 0.65
N GLU A 256 14.23 18.64 1.21
CA GLU A 256 15.09 18.21 2.33
C GLU A 256 14.90 19.05 3.62
N ARG A 257 13.79 19.81 3.73
CA ARG A 257 13.50 20.68 4.88
C ARG A 257 12.59 19.99 5.89
N ARG A 258 13.13 19.74 7.09
CA ARG A 258 12.39 19.14 8.22
C ARG A 258 11.16 19.96 8.65
N SER A 259 11.13 21.26 8.35
CA SER A 259 9.98 22.13 8.63
C SER A 259 8.69 21.63 7.98
N TRP A 260 8.76 21.00 6.80
CA TRP A 260 7.57 20.44 6.15
C TRP A 260 6.96 19.28 6.92
N ILE A 261 7.77 18.47 7.60
CA ILE A 261 7.29 17.40 8.46
C ILE A 261 6.56 18.00 9.67
N ALA A 262 7.15 19.03 10.30
CA ALA A 262 6.53 19.71 11.44
C ALA A 262 5.20 20.38 11.05
N ILE A 263 5.17 21.12 9.94
CA ILE A 263 3.95 21.74 9.41
C ILE A 263 2.91 20.65 9.06
N GLY A 264 3.34 19.58 8.40
CA GLY A 264 2.48 18.45 8.06
C GLY A 264 1.87 17.79 9.31
N MET A 265 2.65 17.61 10.38
CA MET A 265 2.17 17.05 11.63
C MET A 265 1.15 17.96 12.33
N VAL A 266 1.40 19.26 12.36
CA VAL A 266 0.45 20.25 12.90
C VAL A 266 -0.85 20.25 12.10
N LEU A 267 -0.77 20.28 10.76
CA LEU A 267 -1.94 20.23 9.88
C LEU A 267 -2.70 18.91 10.01
N PHE A 268 -1.99 17.79 10.20
CA PHE A 268 -2.60 16.49 10.45
C PHE A 268 -3.40 16.48 11.76
N CYS A 269 -2.79 16.91 12.87
CA CYS A 269 -3.47 16.97 14.16
C CYS A 269 -4.68 17.90 14.12
N ALA A 270 -4.54 19.08 13.49
CA ALA A 270 -5.63 20.02 13.31
C ALA A 270 -6.76 19.43 12.44
N GLY A 271 -6.41 18.82 11.30
CA GLY A 271 -7.37 18.17 10.40
C GLY A 271 -8.09 17.00 11.05
N ALA A 272 -7.39 16.16 11.81
CA ALA A 272 -7.97 15.05 12.55
C ALA A 272 -8.92 15.54 13.64
N TYR A 273 -8.57 16.60 14.36
CA TYR A 273 -9.44 17.21 15.37
C TYR A 273 -10.70 17.81 14.75
N VAL A 274 -10.56 18.56 13.65
CA VAL A 274 -11.71 19.09 12.90
C VAL A 274 -12.58 17.96 12.36
N ALA A 275 -11.99 16.89 11.81
CA ALA A 275 -12.72 15.72 11.34
C ALA A 275 -13.48 15.01 12.47
N TYR A 276 -12.87 14.90 13.66
CA TYR A 276 -13.56 14.41 14.85
C TYR A 276 -14.79 15.26 15.17
N LEU A 277 -14.69 16.60 15.13
CA LEU A 277 -15.82 17.47 15.43
C LEU A 277 -16.94 17.40 14.37
N LEU A 278 -16.58 17.31 13.09
CA LEU A 278 -17.54 17.41 11.98
C LEU A 278 -18.21 16.08 11.59
N PHE A 279 -17.55 14.94 11.83
CA PHE A 279 -18.02 13.64 11.33
C PHE A 279 -18.36 12.67 12.46
N GLY A 280 -19.66 12.41 12.69
CA GLY A 280 -20.11 11.51 13.77
C GLY A 280 -19.58 10.07 13.66
N HIS A 281 -19.31 9.57 12.44
CA HIS A 281 -18.69 8.26 12.26
C HIS A 281 -17.24 8.23 12.74
N VAL A 282 -16.50 9.35 12.67
CA VAL A 282 -15.14 9.47 13.23
C VAL A 282 -15.19 9.42 14.73
N GLN A 283 -16.08 10.23 15.34
CA GLN A 283 -16.26 10.22 16.79
C GLN A 283 -16.55 8.82 17.32
N THR A 284 -17.47 8.12 16.65
CA THR A 284 -17.80 6.73 17.00
C THR A 284 -16.56 5.84 16.92
N ARG A 285 -15.77 5.89 15.84
CA ARG A 285 -14.55 5.07 15.72
C ARG A 285 -13.52 5.40 16.79
N VAL A 286 -13.34 6.67 17.15
CA VAL A 286 -12.43 7.11 18.22
C VAL A 286 -12.91 6.59 19.58
N LEU A 287 -14.20 6.68 19.89
CA LEU A 287 -14.75 6.17 21.15
C LEU A 287 -14.63 4.64 21.25
N LEU A 288 -14.90 3.91 20.16
CA LEU A 288 -14.71 2.45 20.12
C LEU A 288 -13.23 2.06 20.25
N TRP A 289 -12.31 2.92 19.80
CA TRP A 289 -10.86 2.70 19.96
C TRP A 289 -10.39 2.98 21.39
N LEU A 290 -10.94 4.00 22.05
CA LEU A 290 -10.62 4.35 23.44
C LEU A 290 -11.15 3.34 24.46
N ASP A 291 -12.35 2.79 24.23
CA ASP A 291 -12.95 1.74 25.05
C ASP A 291 -13.23 0.47 24.22
N PRO A 292 -12.17 -0.29 23.87
CA PRO A 292 -12.27 -1.41 22.95
C PRO A 292 -13.03 -2.60 23.55
N PHE A 293 -13.09 -2.74 24.88
CA PHE A 293 -13.76 -3.87 25.54
C PHE A 293 -15.25 -3.62 25.84
N SER A 294 -15.77 -2.43 25.56
CA SER A 294 -17.20 -2.16 25.66
C SER A 294 -18.02 -3.12 24.79
N ALA A 295 -19.24 -3.44 25.23
CA ALA A 295 -20.17 -4.29 24.46
C ALA A 295 -20.41 -3.75 23.04
N LYS A 296 -20.43 -2.42 22.89
CA LYS A 296 -20.59 -1.75 21.59
C LYS A 296 -19.36 -1.95 20.69
N ALA A 297 -18.15 -1.88 21.24
CA ALA A 297 -16.91 -2.11 20.48
C ALA A 297 -16.76 -3.57 20.08
N LEU A 298 -17.09 -4.51 20.95
CA LEU A 298 -17.12 -5.94 20.64
C LEU A 298 -18.11 -6.28 19.52
N ALA A 299 -19.22 -5.55 19.40
CA ALA A 299 -20.19 -5.76 18.34
C ALA A 299 -19.80 -5.09 17.01
N ALA A 300 -19.15 -3.91 17.04
CA ALA A 300 -18.95 -3.08 15.85
C ALA A 300 -17.48 -2.94 15.38
N SER A 301 -16.50 -3.30 16.21
CA SER A 301 -15.06 -3.08 15.97
C SER A 301 -14.17 -4.09 16.70
N ASP A 302 -14.56 -5.37 16.65
CA ASP A 302 -13.94 -6.48 17.37
C ASP A 302 -12.49 -6.80 16.96
N GLN A 303 -12.05 -6.35 15.79
CA GLN A 303 -10.71 -6.61 15.25
C GLN A 303 -9.59 -6.16 16.19
N LEU A 304 -9.73 -4.98 16.82
CA LEU A 304 -8.77 -4.47 17.79
C LEU A 304 -8.69 -5.37 19.03
N VAL A 305 -9.85 -5.77 19.55
CA VAL A 305 -9.94 -6.65 20.72
C VAL A 305 -9.35 -8.02 20.42
N LYS A 306 -9.71 -8.62 19.27
CA LYS A 306 -9.15 -9.89 18.83
C LYS A 306 -7.62 -9.83 18.69
N GLY A 307 -7.08 -8.71 18.21
CA GLY A 307 -5.64 -8.46 18.17
C GLY A 307 -5.01 -8.40 19.56
N LEU A 308 -5.61 -7.64 20.49
CA LEU A 308 -5.14 -7.54 21.88
C LEU A 308 -5.20 -8.89 22.61
N MET A 309 -6.30 -9.63 22.47
CA MET A 309 -6.47 -10.97 23.02
C MET A 309 -5.49 -11.97 22.42
N GLY A 310 -5.22 -11.85 21.11
CA GLY A 310 -4.23 -12.66 20.40
C GLY A 310 -2.81 -12.44 20.94
N MET A 311 -2.44 -11.19 21.25
CA MET A 311 -1.14 -10.88 21.87
C MET A 311 -1.04 -11.35 23.33
N ALA A 312 -2.17 -11.41 24.04
CA ALA A 312 -2.20 -11.87 25.43
C ALA A 312 -2.08 -13.41 25.58
N LYS A 313 -2.35 -14.18 24.51
CA LYS A 313 -2.42 -15.64 24.55
C LYS A 313 -1.20 -16.27 23.84
N GLY A 314 -0.55 -17.24 24.50
CA GLY A 314 0.50 -18.07 23.88
C GLY A 314 1.93 -17.86 24.40
N GLY A 315 2.17 -16.99 25.39
CA GLY A 315 3.50 -16.78 25.96
C GLY A 315 4.53 -16.22 24.96
N LEU A 316 5.83 -16.32 25.28
CA LEU A 316 6.91 -15.72 24.47
C LEU A 316 7.05 -16.32 23.06
N LEU A 317 6.69 -17.59 22.88
CA LEU A 317 6.79 -18.30 21.61
C LEU A 317 5.49 -18.28 20.80
N GLY A 318 4.39 -17.78 21.39
CA GLY A 318 3.06 -17.83 20.82
C GLY A 318 2.45 -19.24 20.81
N SER A 319 1.16 -19.32 20.46
CA SER A 319 0.47 -20.61 20.26
C SER A 319 0.65 -21.20 18.86
N GLY A 320 1.47 -20.57 18.01
CA GLY A 320 1.61 -20.91 16.60
C GLY A 320 0.56 -20.25 15.71
N LEU A 321 0.59 -20.63 14.43
CA LEU A 321 -0.32 -20.12 13.40
C LEU A 321 -1.65 -20.89 13.34
N GLY A 322 -1.80 -21.96 14.11
CA GLY A 322 -3.04 -22.72 14.27
C GLY A 322 -3.92 -22.12 15.34
#